data_AF-W2Z7V2-F1
#
_entry.id   AF-W2Z7V2-F1
#
_cell.length_a   1.000
_cell.length_b   1.000
_cell.length_c   1.000
_cell.angle_alpha   90.00
_cell.angle_beta   90.00
_cell.angle_gamma   90.00
#
_symmetry.space_group_name_H-M   'P 1'
#
loop_
_entity.id
_entity.type
_entity.pdbx_description
1 polymer ?
#
loop_
_entity_poly.entity_id
_entity_poly.type
_entity_poly.pdbx_seq_one_letter_code
_entity_poly.pdbx_strand_id
1 'polypeptide(L)' 'MADDDGTPLTIKERTMRFLEKAAEASIKCITPTLVTNMELHCRGAVNAAEKMNDMVYGI' A
#
# COMPACT_ATOMS: atom_id res chain seq x y z
N MET A 1 -15.54 -20.75 -2.65
CA MET A 1 -14.15 -20.68 -2.16
C MET A 1 -14.09 -21.49 -0.89
N ALA A 2 -13.42 -22.65 -0.95
CA ALA A 2 -13.18 -23.51 0.19
C ALA A 2 -11.68 -23.42 0.57
N ASP A 3 -11.31 -23.86 1.76
CA ASP A 3 -9.90 -24.10 2.09
C ASP A 3 -9.36 -25.35 1.39
N ASP A 4 -8.08 -25.65 1.61
CA ASP A 4 -7.39 -26.78 0.98
C ASP A 4 -7.97 -28.14 1.39
N ASP A 5 -8.69 -28.18 2.52
CA ASP A 5 -9.42 -29.35 3.04
C ASP A 5 -10.88 -29.42 2.57
N GLY A 6 -11.31 -28.49 1.69
CA GLY A 6 -12.66 -28.46 1.13
C GLY A 6 -13.73 -27.86 2.04
N THR A 7 -13.35 -27.28 3.18
CA THR A 7 -14.27 -26.63 4.12
C THR A 7 -14.70 -25.26 3.56
N PRO A 8 -16.02 -24.95 3.55
CA PRO A 8 -16.50 -23.65 3.11
C PRO A 8 -15.97 -22.53 4.01
N LEU A 9 -15.16 -21.63 3.42
CA LEU A 9 -14.68 -20.46 4.14
C LEU A 9 -15.82 -19.52 4.52
N THR A 10 -15.77 -18.99 5.74
CA THR A 10 -16.61 -17.89 6.20
C THR A 10 -16.34 -16.62 5.39
N ILE A 11 -17.25 -15.63 5.48
CA ILE A 11 -17.07 -14.34 4.81
C ILE A 11 -15.78 -13.66 5.27
N LYS A 12 -15.50 -13.67 6.59
CA LYS A 12 -14.28 -13.06 7.15
C LYS A 12 -13.01 -13.69 6.59
N GLU A 13 -12.95 -15.02 6.52
CA GLU A 13 -11.78 -15.72 6.00
C GLU A 13 -11.57 -15.48 4.51
N ARG A 14 -12.66 -15.43 3.72
CA ARG A 14 -12.57 -15.05 2.30
C ARG A 14 -12.02 -13.65 2.12
N THR A 15 -12.48 -12.70 2.93
CA THR A 15 -11.98 -11.32 2.89
C THR A 15 -10.51 -11.25 3.26
N MET A 16 -10.07 -11.96 4.31
CA MET A 16 -8.64 -11.98 4.68
C MET A 16 -7.78 -12.58 3.57
N ARG A 17 -8.15 -13.74 3.02
CA ARG A 17 -7.38 -14.36 1.92
C ARG A 17 -7.32 -13.48 0.68
N PHE A 18 -8.38 -12.72 0.39
CA PHE A 18 -8.37 -11.75 -0.71
C PHE A 18 -7.36 -10.63 -0.45
N LEU A 19 -7.36 -10.06 0.76
CA LEU A 19 -6.42 -9.00 1.14
C LEU A 19 -4.97 -9.50 1.16
N GLU A 20 -4.72 -10.71 1.66
CA GLU A 20 -3.39 -11.33 1.64
C GLU A 20 -2.86 -11.47 0.21
N LYS A 21 -3.67 -12.01 -0.71
CA LYS A 21 -3.29 -12.10 -2.12
C LYS A 21 -3.04 -10.73 -2.76
N ALA A 22 -3.86 -9.74 -2.43
CA ALA A 22 -3.66 -8.38 -2.90
C ALA A 22 -2.35 -7.79 -2.36
N ALA A 23 -2.01 -8.04 -1.10
CA ALA A 23 -0.76 -7.61 -0.48
C ALA A 23 0.45 -8.31 -1.13
N GLU A 24 0.40 -9.63 -1.34
CA GLU A 24 1.45 -10.39 -2.03
C GLU A 24 1.67 -9.93 -3.48
N ALA A 25 0.60 -9.56 -4.18
CA ALA A 25 0.71 -9.00 -5.52
C ALA A 25 1.33 -7.60 -5.48
N SER A 26 0.89 -6.77 -4.53
CA SER A 26 1.33 -5.37 -4.39
C SER A 26 2.77 -5.25 -3.91
N ILE A 27 3.21 -6.10 -2.98
CA ILE A 27 4.56 -6.02 -2.39
C ILE A 27 5.65 -6.26 -3.45
N LYS A 28 5.36 -7.05 -4.49
CA LYS A 28 6.27 -7.24 -5.63
C LYS A 28 6.49 -5.96 -6.43
N CYS A 29 5.54 -5.03 -6.39
CA CYS A 29 5.62 -3.72 -7.04
C CYS A 29 6.27 -2.66 -6.13
N ILE A 30 6.47 -2.94 -4.84
CA ILE A 30 7.16 -2.05 -3.91
C ILE A 30 8.67 -2.23 -4.11
N THR A 31 9.21 -1.49 -5.08
CA THR A 31 10.66 -1.44 -5.34
C THR A 31 11.35 -0.42 -4.43
N PRO A 32 12.66 -0.56 -4.14
CA PRO A 32 13.41 0.46 -3.41
C PRO A 32 13.27 1.85 -4.04
N THR A 33 13.28 1.93 -5.39
CA THR A 33 13.07 3.17 -6.13
C THR A 33 11.71 3.80 -5.83
N LEU A 34 10.63 3.01 -5.81
CA LEU A 34 9.30 3.51 -5.44
C LEU A 34 9.29 4.06 -4.02
N VAL A 35 9.88 3.32 -3.07
CA VAL A 35 9.95 3.73 -1.65
C VAL A 35 10.76 5.03 -1.49
N THR A 36 11.90 5.16 -2.18
CA THR A 36 12.69 6.40 -2.18
C THR A 36 11.92 7.59 -2.74
N ASN A 37 11.15 7.40 -3.82
CA ASN A 37 10.32 8.46 -4.37
C ASN A 37 9.20 8.86 -3.39
N MET A 38 8.54 7.88 -2.76
CA MET A 38 7.53 8.15 -1.73
C MET A 38 8.13 8.93 -0.54
N GLU A 39 9.33 8.54 -0.09
CA GLU A 39 10.06 9.22 0.99
C GLU A 39 10.40 10.67 0.62
N LEU A 40 10.88 10.91 -0.61
CA LEU A 40 11.13 12.25 -1.11
C LEU A 40 9.87 13.12 -1.10
N HIS A 41 8.74 12.58 -1.57
CA HIS A 41 7.47 13.29 -1.59
C HIS A 41 6.97 13.61 -0.18
N CYS A 42 7.02 12.65 0.75
CA CYS A 42 6.64 12.86 2.14
C CYS A 42 7.52 13.92 2.81
N ARG A 43 8.84 13.86 2.62
CA ARG A 43 9.77 14.87 3.12
C ARG A 43 9.47 16.25 2.54
N GLY A 44 9.19 16.34 1.24
CA GLY A 44 8.79 17.60 0.59
C GLY A 44 7.50 18.17 1.19
N ALA A 45 6.49 17.32 1.41
CA ALA A 45 5.21 17.70 2.02
C ALA A 45 5.39 18.27 3.43
N VAL A 46 6.15 17.56 4.28
CA VAL A 46 6.44 17.98 5.66
C VAL A 46 7.19 19.30 5.68
N ASN A 47 8.23 19.44 4.85
CA ASN A 47 9.00 20.68 4.77
C ASN A 47 8.18 21.87 4.24
N ALA A 48 7.24 21.63 3.32
CA ALA A 48 6.33 22.67 2.83
C ALA A 48 5.36 23.12 3.93
N ALA A 49 4.76 22.16 4.64
CA ALA A 49 3.87 22.42 5.76
C ALA A 49 4.57 23.19 6.89
N GLU A 50 5.80 22.82 7.25
CA GLU A 50 6.62 23.54 8.24
C GLU A 50 6.80 25.01 7.86
N LYS A 51 6.98 25.29 6.57
CA LYS A 51 7.17 26.64 6.03
C LYS A 51 5.88 27.38 5.72
N MET A 52 4.71 26.78 6.00
CA MET A 52 3.39 27.26 5.57
C MET A 52 3.31 27.54 4.06
N ASN A 53 4.12 26.83 3.27
CA ASN A 53 4.06 26.90 1.82
C ASN A 53 2.99 25.94 1.32
N ASP A 54 2.29 26.34 0.25
CA ASP A 54 1.39 25.43 -0.45
C ASP A 54 2.16 24.19 -0.95
N MET A 55 1.58 23.03 -0.72
CA MET A 55 2.12 21.77 -1.21
C MET A 55 1.85 21.66 -2.71
N VAL A 56 2.90 21.73 -3.53
CA VAL A 56 2.80 21.56 -4.98
C VAL A 56 3.02 20.08 -5.33
N TYR A 57 2.02 19.44 -5.94
CA TYR A 57 2.09 18.04 -6.34
C TYR A 57 2.47 17.93 -7.82
N GLY A 58 3.69 17.47 -8.10
CA GLY A 58 4.18 17.20 -9.46
C GLY A 58 4.58 18.44 -10.27
N ILE A 59 5.51 18.22 -11.19
CA ILE A 59 5.77 19.03 -12.40
C ILE A 59 5.54 18.09 -13.58
#